data_AF-A0A3D0Z2R7-F1
#
_entry.id   AF-A0A3D0Z2R7-F1
#
_cell.length_a   1.000
_cell.length_b   1.000
_cell.length_c   1.000
_cell.angle_alpha   90.00
_cell.angle_beta   90.00
_cell.angle_gamma   90.00
#
_symmetry.space_group_name_H-M   'P 1'
#
loop_
_entity.id
_entity.type
_entity.pdbx_description
1 polymer ?
#
loop_
_entity_poly.entity_id
_entity_poly.type
_entity_poly.pdbx_seq_one_letter_code
_entity_poly.pdbx_strand_id
1 'polypeptide(L)' 'MKAEMVKSLQDLLSVKNEYLDELSRYERQILVCGGAGCVSSGCAEIQQELRQALEEYGLAGKTKVVETG' A
#
# COMPACT_ATOMS: atom_id res chain seq x y z
N MET A 1 7.90 11.23 -0.73
CA MET A 1 7.52 11.88 -2.00
C MET A 1 7.60 13.38 -1.82
N LYS A 2 8.44 14.09 -2.59
CA LYS A 2 8.28 15.55 -2.72
C LYS A 2 7.07 15.76 -3.61
N ALA A 3 6.02 16.39 -3.06
CA ALA A 3 4.87 16.79 -3.87
C ALA A 3 5.30 17.97 -4.74
N GLU A 4 5.83 17.69 -5.93
CA GLU A 4 5.87 18.69 -6.98
C GLU A 4 4.42 18.98 -7.41
N MET A 5 4.11 20.26 -7.61
CA MET A 5 2.80 20.69 -8.06
C MET A 5 2.56 20.15 -9.47
N VAL A 6 1.54 19.29 -9.63
CA VAL A 6 1.10 18.77 -10.93
C VAL A 6 0.52 19.94 -11.75
N LYS A 7 1.17 20.32 -12.85
CA LYS A 7 0.79 21.44 -13.71
C LYS A 7 0.45 21.01 -15.14
N SER A 8 0.81 19.80 -15.53
CA SER A 8 0.69 19.30 -16.90
C SER A 8 0.27 17.84 -16.96
N LEU A 9 -0.16 17.41 -18.16
CA LEU A 9 -0.39 15.99 -18.46
C LEU A 9 0.88 15.15 -18.23
N GLN A 10 2.05 15.68 -18.56
CA GLN A 10 3.32 14.98 -18.40
C GLN A 10 3.62 14.67 -16.92
N ASP A 11 3.24 15.58 -16.02
CA ASP A 11 3.40 15.39 -14.58
C ASP A 11 2.49 14.25 -14.09
N LEU A 12 1.23 14.21 -14.54
CA LEU A 12 0.31 13.11 -14.24
C LEU A 12 0.82 11.76 -14.75
N LEU A 13 1.38 11.73 -15.96
CA LEU A 13 1.97 10.52 -16.53
C LEU A 13 3.19 10.05 -15.71
N SER A 14 3.99 10.99 -15.21
CA SER A 14 5.16 10.67 -14.37
C SER A 14 4.73 10.05 -13.04
N VAL A 15 3.77 10.67 -12.33
CA VAL A 15 3.20 10.12 -11.08
C VAL A 15 2.60 8.74 -11.29
N LYS A 16 1.86 8.54 -12.40
CA LYS A 16 1.28 7.23 -12.75
C LYS A 16 2.37 6.19 -12.97
N ASN A 17 3.39 6.50 -13.76
CA ASN A 17 4.44 5.53 -14.11
C ASN A 17 5.28 5.16 -12.88
N GLU A 18 5.63 6.13 -12.03
CA GLU A 18 6.33 5.85 -10.76
C GLU A 18 5.53 4.92 -9.85
N TYR A 19 4.21 5.13 -9.75
CA TYR A 19 3.33 4.28 -8.96
C TYR A 19 3.24 2.85 -9.55
N LEU A 20 3.12 2.73 -10.88
CA LEU A 20 3.08 1.44 -11.55
C LEU A 20 4.42 0.68 -11.44
N ASP A 21 5.54 1.38 -11.55
CA ASP A 21 6.88 0.81 -11.39
C ASP A 21 7.10 0.31 -9.96
N GLU A 22 6.63 1.04 -8.94
CA GLU A 22 6.69 0.59 -7.56
C GLU A 22 5.79 -0.63 -7.31
N LEU A 23 4.57 -0.64 -7.85
CA LEU A 23 3.67 -1.79 -7.77
C LEU A 23 4.24 -3.03 -8.45
N SER A 24 4.96 -2.88 -9.56
CA SER A 24 5.55 -4.00 -10.32
C SER A 24 6.57 -4.82 -9.53
N ARG A 25 7.10 -4.26 -8.43
CA ARG A 25 8.06 -4.93 -7.53
C ARG A 25 7.41 -5.98 -6.63
N TYR A 26 6.08 -5.99 -6.54
CA TYR A 26 5.33 -6.88 -5.69
C TYR A 26 4.55 -7.90 -6.53
N GLU A 27 4.56 -9.16 -6.10
CA GLU A 27 3.76 -10.22 -6.74
C GLU A 27 2.27 -10.09 -6.37
N ARG A 28 1.97 -9.53 -5.19
CA ARG A 28 0.62 -9.45 -4.62
C ARG A 28 0.42 -8.15 -3.86
N GLN A 29 -0.83 -7.71 -3.80
CA GLN A 29 -1.26 -6.60 -2.97
C GLN A 29 -2.37 -7.07 -2.01
N ILE A 30 -2.24 -6.74 -0.74
CA ILE A 30 -3.28 -6.94 0.27
C ILE A 30 -3.82 -5.58 0.66
N LEU A 31 -5.13 -5.40 0.49
CA LEU A 31 -5.85 -4.19 0.86
C LEU A 31 -6.53 -4.43 2.21
N VAL A 32 -6.15 -3.64 3.22
CA VAL A 32 -6.68 -3.76 4.57
C VAL A 32 -7.67 -2.63 4.82
N CYS A 33 -8.86 -2.97 5.29
CA CYS A 33 -9.88 -1.97 5.64
C CYS A 33 -9.43 -1.11 6.83
N GLY A 34 -9.30 0.20 6.62
CA GLY A 34 -9.03 1.23 7.63
C GLY A 34 -10.18 2.23 7.82
N GLY A 35 -11.38 1.90 7.31
CA GLY A 35 -12.56 2.75 7.47
C GLY A 35 -13.07 2.79 8.92
N ALA A 36 -13.90 3.78 9.26
CA ALA A 36 -14.34 4.04 10.64
C ALA A 36 -14.89 2.81 11.39
N GLY A 37 -15.65 1.95 10.70
CA GLY A 37 -16.19 0.71 11.30
C GLY A 37 -15.13 -0.38 11.54
N CYS A 38 -14.11 -0.46 10.68
CA CYS A 38 -12.99 -1.39 10.85
C CYS A 38 -12.08 -0.91 11.99
N VAL A 39 -11.83 0.40 12.06
CA VAL A 39 -11.04 1.04 13.12
C VAL A 39 -11.71 0.86 14.49
N SER A 40 -13.02 1.10 14.59
CA SER A 40 -13.76 0.87 15.85
C SER A 40 -13.82 -0.60 16.27
N SER A 41 -13.48 -1.51 15.37
CA SER A 41 -13.40 -2.96 15.60
C SER A 41 -11.96 -3.47 15.75
N GLY A 42 -10.95 -2.59 15.84
CA GLY A 42 -9.57 -2.98 16.13
C GLY A 42 -8.76 -3.48 14.92
N CYS A 43 -9.05 -3.04 13.69
CA CYS A 43 -8.34 -3.50 12.49
C CYS A 43 -6.82 -3.23 12.47
N ALA A 44 -6.33 -2.29 13.30
CA ALA A 44 -4.90 -1.98 13.40
C ALA A 44 -4.08 -3.18 13.93
N GLU A 45 -4.59 -3.92 14.92
CA GLU A 45 -3.92 -5.11 15.47
C GLU A 45 -3.84 -6.21 14.42
N ILE A 46 -4.92 -6.41 13.65
CA ILE A 46 -4.95 -7.35 12.53
C ILE A 46 -3.92 -6.99 11.46
N GLN A 47 -3.81 -5.69 11.13
CA GLN A 47 -2.82 -5.22 10.16
C GLN A 47 -1.38 -5.44 10.63
N GLN A 48 -1.13 -5.25 11.93
CA GLN A 48 0.18 -5.53 12.52
C GLN A 48 0.53 -7.02 12.40
N GLU A 49 -0.39 -7.91 12.79
CA GLU A 49 -0.09 -9.35 12.79
C GLU A 49 0.00 -9.92 11.39
N LEU A 50 -0.75 -9.35 10.44
CA LEU A 50 -0.56 -9.63 9.02
C LEU A 50 0.87 -9.32 8.56
N ARG A 51 1.43 -8.16 8.94
CA ARG A 51 2.80 -7.79 8.57
C ARG A 51 3.83 -8.71 9.23
N GLN A 52 3.64 -9.04 10.50
CA GLN A 52 4.51 -10.00 11.20
C GLN A 52 4.48 -11.38 10.53
N ALA A 53 3.31 -11.89 10.17
CA ALA A 53 3.18 -13.15 9.45
C ALA A 53 3.88 -13.09 8.08
N LEU A 54 3.71 -11.99 7.32
CA LEU A 54 4.41 -11.84 6.04
C LEU A 54 5.94 -11.85 6.19
N GLU A 55 6.47 -11.31 7.28
CA GLU A 55 7.91 -11.42 7.61
C GLU A 55 8.29 -12.88 7.92
N GLU A 56 7.54 -13.54 8.81
CA GLU A 56 7.78 -14.93 9.25
C GLU A 56 7.81 -15.92 8.07
N TYR A 57 6.88 -15.76 7.12
CA TYR A 57 6.79 -16.61 5.93
C TYR A 57 7.69 -16.15 4.76
N GLY A 58 8.51 -15.11 4.93
CA GLY A 58 9.40 -14.60 3.89
C GLY A 58 8.68 -13.97 2.68
N LEU A 59 7.45 -13.48 2.89
CA LEU A 59 6.58 -12.89 1.87
C LEU A 59 6.60 -11.36 1.86
N ALA A 60 7.17 -10.71 2.88
CA ALA A 60 7.19 -9.26 3.05
C ALA A 60 7.77 -8.51 1.84
N GLY A 61 8.84 -9.02 1.23
CA GLY A 61 9.46 -8.41 0.05
C GLY A 61 8.66 -8.57 -1.25
N LYS A 62 7.64 -9.44 -1.26
CA LYS A 62 6.84 -9.80 -2.44
C LYS A 62 5.39 -9.33 -2.34
N THR A 63 4.98 -8.83 -1.18
CA THR A 63 3.59 -8.50 -0.87
C THR A 63 3.48 -7.06 -0.40
N LYS A 64 2.73 -6.24 -1.12
CA LYS A 64 2.42 -4.87 -0.70
C LYS A 64 1.19 -4.87 0.19
N VAL A 65 1.31 -4.36 1.41
CA VAL A 65 0.16 -4.16 2.31
C VAL A 65 -0.24 -2.69 2.31
N VAL A 66 -1.47 -2.40 1.87
CA VAL A 66 -2.02 -1.04 1.76
C VAL A 66 -3.29 -0.93 2.57
N GLU A 67 -3.37 0.09 3.41
CA GLU A 67 -4.58 0.42 4.14
C GLU A 67 -5.52 1.23 3.23
N THR A 68 -6.81 0.90 3.25
CA THR A 68 -7.86 1.50 2.40
C THR A 68 -9.14 1.64 3.21
N GLY A 69 -9.90 2.73 3.08
CA GLY A 69 -11.21 2.83 3.74
C GLY A 69 -11.72 4.25 3.86
#